data_AF-A0A2N8EM67-F1
#
_entry.id   AF-A0A2N8EM67-F1
#
_cell.length_a   1.000
_cell.length_b   1.000
_cell.length_c   1.000
_cell.angle_alpha   90.00
_cell.angle_beta   90.00
_cell.angle_gamma   90.00
#
_symmetry.space_group_name_H-M   'P 1'
#
loop_
_entity.id
_entity.type
_entity.pdbx_description
1 polymer ?
#
loop_
_entity_poly.entity_id
_entity_poly.type
_entity_poly.pdbx_seq_one_letter_code
_entity_poly.pdbx_strand_id
1 'polypeptide(L)'
;MPAHDASWPTRCKLLLLAGAMIASLLTLNGCATVDAQTTAYVGVEHPAPTSPDQVVVLRSEPLRPHVRLGEVLIDASIDPAPPIIEVEQKLREESAKLGGDAVVVVYDHIQAVGAYASGPLWARDVRTIEGRKLKGIVIKYQ
;
A
#
# COMPACT_ATOMS: atom_id res chain seq x y z
N MET A 1 63.68 -1.93 -19.88
CA MET A 1 62.30 -1.61 -19.47
C MET A 1 61.40 -1.68 -20.71
N PRO A 2 60.61 -2.76 -20.91
CA PRO A 2 59.54 -2.74 -21.91
C PRO A 2 58.21 -2.42 -21.24
N ALA A 3 57.47 -1.46 -21.82
CA ALA A 3 56.10 -1.13 -21.45
C ALA A 3 55.18 -2.30 -21.81
N HIS A 4 54.39 -2.77 -20.84
CA HIS A 4 53.30 -3.72 -21.11
C HIS A 4 52.09 -2.95 -21.66
N ASP A 5 51.91 -3.02 -22.98
CA ASP A 5 50.67 -2.59 -23.62
C ASP A 5 49.57 -3.61 -23.30
N ALA A 6 48.78 -3.30 -22.27
CA ALA A 6 47.64 -4.10 -21.85
C ALA A 6 46.50 -4.01 -22.87
N SER A 7 46.57 -4.82 -23.92
CA SER A 7 45.48 -5.04 -24.87
C SER A 7 44.38 -5.90 -24.23
N TRP A 8 43.48 -5.24 -23.51
CA TRP A 8 42.34 -5.87 -22.86
C TRP A 8 41.42 -6.55 -23.89
N PRO A 9 41.08 -7.85 -23.74
CA PRO A 9 40.26 -8.56 -24.72
C PRO A 9 38.85 -7.96 -24.75
N THR A 10 38.33 -7.71 -25.94
CA THR A 10 36.99 -7.17 -26.23
C THR A 10 35.87 -7.90 -25.48
N ARG A 11 36.07 -9.19 -25.18
CA ARG A 11 35.18 -10.03 -24.38
C ARG A 11 35.01 -9.55 -22.94
N CYS A 12 36.08 -9.09 -22.29
CA CYS A 12 35.99 -8.56 -20.93
C CYS A 12 35.36 -7.16 -20.88
N LYS A 13 35.53 -6.33 -21.93
CA LYS A 13 34.79 -5.06 -22.07
C LYS A 13 33.29 -5.30 -22.26
N LEU A 14 32.93 -6.29 -23.07
CA LEU A 14 31.53 -6.66 -23.32
C LEU A 14 30.84 -7.19 -22.05
N LEU A 15 31.53 -8.02 -21.25
CA LEU A 15 31.02 -8.53 -19.98
C LEU A 15 30.84 -7.42 -18.93
N LEU A 16 31.76 -6.45 -18.86
CA LEU A 16 31.63 -5.30 -17.96
C LEU A 16 30.45 -4.39 -18.35
N LEU A 17 30.26 -4.15 -19.65
CA LEU A 17 29.11 -3.37 -20.15
C LEU A 17 27.78 -4.08 -19.89
N ALA A 18 27.72 -5.40 -20.10
CA ALA A 18 26.53 -6.19 -19.79
C ALA A 18 26.22 -6.20 -18.28
N GLY A 19 27.25 -6.36 -17.44
CA GLY A 19 27.10 -6.28 -15.98
C GLY A 19 26.62 -4.90 -15.51
N ALA A 20 27.15 -3.82 -16.08
CA ALA A 20 26.72 -2.46 -15.77
C ALA A 20 25.27 -2.19 -16.19
N MET A 21 24.85 -2.72 -17.35
CA MET A 21 23.48 -2.57 -17.83
C MET A 21 22.49 -3.32 -16.92
N ILE A 22 22.81 -4.55 -16.52
CA ILE A 22 21.98 -5.33 -15.57
C ILE A 22 21.90 -4.60 -14.23
N ALA A 23 23.02 -4.13 -13.68
CA ALA A 23 23.04 -3.39 -12.43
C ALA A 23 22.18 -2.10 -12.47
N SER A 24 22.15 -1.41 -13.62
CA SER A 24 21.32 -0.21 -13.80
C SER A 24 19.82 -0.51 -13.90
N LEU A 25 19.40 -1.71 -14.30
CA LEU A 25 17.98 -2.07 -14.33
C LEU A 25 17.44 -2.43 -12.93
N LEU A 26 18.29 -2.93 -12.03
CA LEU A 26 17.87 -3.32 -10.68
C LEU A 26 17.56 -2.13 -9.74
N THR A 27 17.93 -0.89 -10.12
CA THR A 27 17.71 0.29 -9.27
C THR A 27 16.37 0.99 -9.50
N LEU A 28 15.60 0.61 -10.52
CA LEU A 28 14.24 1.14 -10.74
C LEU A 28 13.22 0.34 -9.91
N ASN A 29 13.29 0.46 -8.58
CA ASN A 29 12.18 0.04 -7.72
C ASN A 29 11.28 1.24 -7.45
N GLY A 30 10.04 1.21 -7.94
CA GLY A 30 9.00 2.15 -7.52
C GLY A 30 8.52 1.78 -6.13
N CYS A 31 8.46 2.76 -5.20
CA CYS A 31 7.89 2.52 -3.88
C CYS A 31 6.36 2.51 -3.97
N ALA A 32 5.73 1.37 -3.66
CA ALA A 32 4.31 1.34 -3.34
C ALA A 32 4.11 1.81 -1.89
N THR A 33 3.00 2.50 -1.60
CA THR A 33 2.64 2.94 -0.25
C THR A 33 1.28 2.41 0.15
N VAL A 34 1.13 2.03 1.42
CA VAL A 34 -0.12 1.63 2.06
C VAL A 34 -0.20 2.32 3.41
N ASP A 35 -1.08 3.30 3.54
CA ASP A 35 -1.39 4.00 4.79
C ASP A 35 -2.77 3.59 5.31
N ALA A 36 -2.97 3.72 6.62
CA ALA A 36 -4.23 3.32 7.25
C ALA A 36 -4.67 4.31 8.33
N GLN A 37 -5.96 4.61 8.35
CA GLN A 37 -6.60 5.48 9.33
C GLN A 37 -7.74 4.72 10.01
N THR A 38 -7.70 4.69 11.34
CA THR A 38 -8.65 3.91 12.15
C THR A 38 -9.48 4.85 13.00
N THR A 39 -10.80 4.78 12.87
CA THR A 39 -11.76 5.60 13.61
C THR A 39 -12.69 4.72 14.43
N ALA A 40 -12.63 4.84 15.75
CA ALA A 40 -13.49 4.13 16.70
C ALA A 40 -14.86 4.81 16.84
N TYR A 41 -15.93 4.03 17.00
CA TYR A 41 -17.28 4.58 17.23
C TYR A 41 -17.52 4.96 18.68
N VAL A 42 -18.05 6.17 18.90
CA VAL A 42 -18.32 6.67 20.24
C VAL A 42 -19.52 5.94 20.86
N GLY A 43 -19.43 5.59 22.15
CA GLY A 43 -20.53 4.97 22.91
C GLY A 43 -20.66 3.46 22.73
N VAL A 44 -19.72 2.81 22.03
CA VAL A 44 -19.61 1.36 21.93
C VAL A 44 -18.54 0.87 22.92
N GLU A 45 -18.77 -0.28 23.55
CA GLU A 45 -17.76 -0.94 24.36
C GLU A 45 -16.62 -1.43 23.46
N HIS A 46 -15.39 -1.01 23.77
CA HIS A 46 -14.21 -1.38 22.99
C HIS A 46 -13.50 -2.55 23.68
N PRO A 47 -13.53 -3.76 23.07
CA PRO A 47 -12.81 -4.89 23.60
C PRO A 47 -11.31 -4.65 23.57
N ALA A 48 -10.57 -5.44 24.36
CA ALA A 48 -9.12 -5.46 24.25
C ALA A 48 -8.68 -5.82 22.81
N PRO A 49 -7.51 -5.31 22.35
CA PRO A 49 -6.97 -5.66 21.05
C PRO A 49 -6.88 -7.17 20.83
N THR A 50 -7.26 -7.63 19.64
CA THR A 50 -7.22 -9.04 19.22
C THR A 50 -5.92 -9.35 18.46
N SER A 51 -5.69 -10.60 18.09
CA SER A 51 -4.58 -10.95 17.19
C SER A 51 -4.96 -10.64 15.74
N PRO A 52 -4.11 -9.98 14.93
CA PRO A 52 -4.35 -9.75 13.51
C PRO A 52 -4.68 -11.02 12.73
N ASP A 53 -4.06 -12.15 13.09
CA ASP A 53 -4.25 -13.44 12.42
C ASP A 53 -5.65 -14.05 12.65
N GLN A 54 -6.35 -13.58 13.68
CA GLN A 54 -7.72 -14.01 14.00
C GLN A 54 -8.77 -13.15 13.30
N VAL A 55 -8.39 -12.00 12.74
CA VAL A 55 -9.32 -11.08 12.07
C VAL A 55 -9.64 -11.59 10.67
N VAL A 56 -10.93 -11.81 10.41
CA VAL A 56 -11.42 -12.22 9.09
C VAL A 56 -11.77 -11.02 8.22
N VAL A 57 -11.22 -10.95 7.01
CA VAL A 57 -11.61 -9.93 6.02
C VAL A 57 -12.80 -10.44 5.22
N LEU A 58 -13.94 -9.73 5.33
CA LEU A 58 -15.18 -10.07 4.67
C LEU A 58 -15.43 -9.11 3.49
N ARG A 59 -15.93 -9.66 2.38
CA ARG A 59 -16.32 -8.90 1.18
C ARG A 59 -17.83 -8.69 1.03
N SER A 60 -18.59 -9.24 1.97
CA SER A 60 -20.05 -9.16 2.03
C SER A 60 -20.49 -8.98 3.47
N GLU A 61 -21.71 -8.47 3.66
CA GLU A 61 -22.29 -8.30 4.97
C GLU A 61 -22.42 -9.65 5.72
N PRO A 62 -21.97 -9.74 6.98
CA PRO A 62 -22.06 -10.95 7.77
C PRO A 62 -23.48 -11.20 8.27
N LEU A 63 -23.94 -12.45 8.18
CA LEU A 63 -25.25 -12.88 8.65
C LEU A 63 -25.31 -13.10 10.18
N ARG A 64 -24.15 -13.29 10.82
CA ARG A 64 -24.05 -13.52 12.25
C ARG A 64 -24.31 -12.20 13.01
N PRO A 65 -25.03 -12.25 14.15
CA PRO A 65 -25.18 -11.08 15.02
C PRO A 65 -23.82 -10.50 15.40
N HIS A 66 -23.68 -9.19 15.27
CA HIS A 66 -22.42 -8.49 15.47
C HIS A 66 -22.65 -7.05 15.92
N VAL A 67 -21.63 -6.47 16.55
CA VAL A 67 -21.56 -5.05 16.91
C VAL A 67 -20.48 -4.39 16.07
N ARG A 68 -20.74 -3.17 15.59
CA ARG A 68 -19.76 -2.39 14.84
C ARG A 68 -18.90 -1.58 15.82
N LEU A 69 -17.59 -1.74 15.75
CA LEU A 69 -16.63 -1.09 16.65
C LEU A 69 -16.04 0.20 16.04
N GLY A 70 -15.98 0.28 14.71
CA GLY A 70 -15.40 1.43 14.04
C GLY A 70 -15.18 1.21 12.56
N GLU A 71 -14.35 2.07 11.98
CA GLU A 71 -14.01 2.10 10.57
C GLU A 71 -12.49 2.12 10.39
N VAL A 72 -12.02 1.44 9.35
CA VAL A 72 -10.62 1.48 8.88
C VAL A 72 -10.63 1.96 7.44
N LEU A 73 -9.91 3.03 7.17
CA LEU A 73 -9.67 3.55 5.82
C LEU A 73 -8.24 3.21 5.42
N ILE A 74 -8.06 2.55 4.28
CA ILE A 74 -6.76 2.26 3.68
C ILE A 74 -6.56 3.15 2.47
N ASP A 75 -5.39 3.80 2.42
CA ASP A 75 -4.93 4.61 1.31
C ASP A 75 -3.74 3.92 0.66
N ALA A 76 -3.90 3.50 -0.59
CA ALA A 76 -2.89 2.76 -1.33
C ALA A 76 -2.49 3.47 -2.62
N SER A 77 -1.22 3.37 -3.00
CA SER A 77 -0.74 3.81 -4.31
C SER A 77 -1.36 2.97 -5.44
N ILE A 78 -1.51 3.57 -6.62
CA ILE A 78 -1.97 2.85 -7.83
C ILE A 78 -0.83 2.52 -8.80
N ASP A 79 0.27 3.28 -8.73
CA ASP A 79 1.45 3.08 -9.58
C ASP A 79 2.74 3.32 -8.76
N PRO A 80 3.44 2.26 -8.31
CA PRO A 80 3.03 0.85 -8.41
C PRO A 80 1.91 0.51 -7.41
N ALA A 81 1.01 -0.38 -7.81
CA ALA A 81 -0.03 -0.91 -6.94
C ALA A 81 0.57 -1.88 -5.91
N PRO A 82 0.26 -1.74 -4.61
CA PRO A 82 0.75 -2.67 -3.59
C PRO A 82 0.07 -4.04 -3.73
N PRO A 83 0.75 -5.13 -3.33
CA PRO A 83 0.15 -6.46 -3.26
C PRO A 83 -1.11 -6.47 -2.39
N ILE A 84 -2.15 -7.21 -2.83
CA ILE A 84 -3.42 -7.29 -2.07
C ILE A 84 -3.23 -7.88 -0.66
N ILE A 85 -2.23 -8.74 -0.48
CA ILE A 85 -1.90 -9.32 0.81
C ILE A 85 -1.46 -8.25 1.82
N GLU A 86 -0.70 -7.23 1.39
CA GLU A 86 -0.27 -6.14 2.27
C GLU A 86 -1.47 -5.28 2.69
N VAL A 87 -2.39 -5.00 1.76
CA VAL A 87 -3.63 -4.25 2.04
C VAL A 87 -4.51 -5.03 3.02
N GLU A 88 -4.73 -6.32 2.79
CA GLU A 88 -5.53 -7.16 3.69
C GLU A 88 -4.85 -7.34 5.05
N GLN A 89 -3.52 -7.44 5.07
CA GLN A 89 -2.76 -7.52 6.32
C GLN A 89 -2.90 -6.22 7.13
N LYS A 90 -2.78 -5.07 6.47
CA LYS A 90 -2.97 -3.77 7.12
C LYS A 90 -4.38 -3.62 7.69
N LEU A 91 -5.39 -4.06 6.93
CA LEU A 91 -6.77 -4.13 7.44
C LEU A 91 -6.90 -4.99 8.69
N ARG A 92 -6.28 -6.17 8.70
CA ARG A 92 -6.27 -7.07 9.87
C ARG A 92 -5.62 -6.41 11.08
N GLU A 93 -4.45 -5.80 10.91
CA GLU A 93 -3.72 -5.11 11.98
C GLU A 93 -4.52 -3.97 12.61
N GLU A 94 -5.09 -3.09 11.78
CA GLU A 94 -5.87 -1.96 12.27
C GLU A 94 -7.18 -2.39 12.94
N SER A 95 -7.83 -3.42 12.40
CA SER A 95 -9.05 -3.97 12.98
C SER A 95 -8.78 -4.68 14.31
N ALA A 96 -7.62 -5.34 14.42
CA ALA A 96 -7.16 -6.00 15.63
C ALA A 96 -6.92 -5.01 16.78
N LYS A 97 -6.41 -3.80 16.48
CA LYS A 97 -6.26 -2.72 17.48
C LYS A 97 -7.58 -2.31 18.10
N LEU A 98 -8.68 -2.40 17.35
CA LEU A 98 -10.03 -2.12 17.85
C LEU A 98 -10.67 -3.30 18.59
N GLY A 99 -10.01 -4.46 18.62
CA GLY A 99 -10.54 -5.68 19.23
C GLY A 99 -11.56 -6.42 18.38
N GLY A 100 -11.63 -6.12 17.08
CA GLY A 100 -12.56 -6.75 16.14
C GLY A 100 -12.23 -8.21 15.85
N ASP A 101 -13.26 -8.96 15.46
CA ASP A 101 -13.13 -10.36 14.99
C ASP A 101 -13.16 -10.43 13.45
N ALA A 102 -13.79 -9.44 12.81
CA ALA A 102 -13.84 -9.34 11.36
C ALA A 102 -13.90 -7.88 10.90
N VAL A 103 -13.49 -7.66 9.65
CA VAL A 103 -13.60 -6.37 8.97
C VAL A 103 -14.33 -6.55 7.65
N VAL A 104 -15.42 -5.81 7.46
CA VAL A 104 -16.26 -5.87 6.27
C VAL A 104 -15.83 -4.76 5.32
N VAL A 105 -15.31 -5.13 4.15
CA VAL A 105 -14.95 -4.18 3.10
C VAL A 105 -16.24 -3.68 2.44
N VAL A 106 -16.54 -2.40 2.62
CA VAL A 106 -17.76 -1.75 2.10
C VAL A 106 -17.46 -0.94 0.84
N TYR A 107 -16.24 -0.41 0.76
CA TYR A 107 -15.88 0.54 -0.29
C TYR A 107 -14.46 0.21 -0.79
N ASP A 108 -14.26 0.16 -2.10
CA ASP A 108 -12.94 0.05 -2.76
C ASP A 108 -12.97 0.75 -4.14
N HIS A 109 -12.33 1.91 -4.26
CA HIS A 109 -12.21 2.66 -5.53
C HIS A 109 -10.85 3.32 -5.70
N ILE A 110 -10.58 3.71 -6.94
CA ILE A 110 -9.54 4.68 -7.28
C ILE A 110 -10.20 6.06 -7.35
N GLN A 111 -9.63 7.05 -6.67
CA GLN A 111 -10.09 8.43 -6.72
C GLN A 111 -8.93 9.43 -6.58
N ALA A 112 -9.19 10.69 -6.92
CA ALA A 112 -8.26 11.79 -6.73
C ALA A 112 -7.99 12.01 -5.23
N VAL A 113 -6.75 11.83 -4.79
CA VAL A 113 -6.31 12.07 -3.40
C VAL A 113 -5.51 13.36 -3.25
N GLY A 114 -5.10 13.96 -4.36
CA GLY A 114 -4.39 15.24 -4.38
C GLY A 114 -4.25 15.80 -5.79
N ALA A 115 -3.58 16.95 -5.90
CA ALA A 115 -3.21 17.52 -7.17
C ALA A 115 -1.89 18.28 -7.05
N TYR A 116 -1.04 18.14 -8.07
CA TYR A 116 0.16 18.94 -8.23
C TYR A 116 -0.10 20.02 -9.28
N ALA A 117 0.08 21.28 -8.91
CA ALA A 117 0.01 22.40 -9.85
C ALA A 117 1.42 22.87 -10.18
N SER A 118 1.77 22.86 -11.46
CA SER A 118 3.08 23.30 -11.96
C SER A 118 2.94 24.34 -13.06
N GLY A 119 3.91 25.26 -13.17
CA GLY A 119 3.97 26.24 -14.25
C GLY A 119 4.00 27.70 -13.78
N PRO A 120 4.13 28.67 -14.70
CA PRO A 120 4.11 30.10 -14.40
C PRO A 120 2.86 30.53 -13.64
N LEU A 121 2.93 31.65 -12.92
CA LEU A 121 1.83 32.22 -12.10
C LEU A 121 0.50 32.37 -12.86
N TRP A 122 0.55 32.57 -14.18
CA TRP A 122 -0.61 32.83 -15.03
C TRP A 122 -0.95 31.68 -16.00
N ALA A 123 -0.20 30.58 -15.97
CA ALA A 123 -0.38 29.42 -16.83
C ALA A 123 0.04 28.16 -16.06
N ARG A 124 -0.85 27.67 -15.18
CA ARG A 124 -0.61 26.46 -14.39
C ARG A 124 -1.26 25.25 -15.03
N ASP A 125 -0.48 24.19 -15.17
CA ASP A 125 -0.97 22.85 -15.42
C ASP A 125 -1.29 22.19 -14.08
N VAL A 126 -2.43 21.52 -13.99
CA VAL A 126 -2.85 20.77 -12.80
C VAL A 126 -2.85 19.29 -13.14
N ARG A 127 -2.06 18.50 -12.42
CA ARG A 127 -2.04 17.04 -12.52
C ARG A 127 -2.66 16.45 -11.27
N THR A 128 -3.72 15.69 -11.45
CA THR A 128 -4.38 14.95 -10.37
C THR A 128 -3.51 13.77 -9.94
N ILE A 129 -3.39 13.58 -8.62
CA ILE A 129 -2.77 12.40 -8.02
C ILE A 129 -3.91 11.47 -7.63
N GLU A 130 -3.94 10.30 -8.24
CA GLU A 130 -4.91 9.26 -7.96
C GLU A 130 -4.38 8.30 -6.89
N GLY A 131 -5.27 7.79 -6.05
CA GLY A 131 -4.98 6.80 -5.02
C GLY A 131 -6.15 5.84 -4.88
N ARG A 132 -5.85 4.60 -4.48
CA ARG A 132 -6.87 3.61 -4.14
C ARG A 132 -7.30 3.81 -2.69
N LYS A 133 -8.59 3.93 -2.46
CA LYS A 133 -9.20 4.12 -1.14
C LYS A 133 -10.11 2.94 -0.84
N LEU A 134 -9.86 2.30 0.30
CA LEU A 134 -10.65 1.17 0.77
C LEU A 134 -11.20 1.47 2.16
N LYS A 135 -12.49 1.22 2.37
CA LYS A 135 -13.16 1.37 3.67
C LYS A 135 -13.62 0.01 4.19
N GLY A 136 -13.12 -0.35 5.36
CA GLY A 136 -13.56 -1.48 6.16
C GLY A 136 -14.38 -1.03 7.37
N ILE A 137 -15.46 -1.73 7.69
CA ILE A 137 -16.17 -1.60 8.98
C ILE A 137 -15.72 -2.74 9.87
N VAL A 138 -15.19 -2.39 11.05
CA VAL A 138 -14.70 -3.37 12.03
C VAL A 138 -15.86 -3.84 12.90
N ILE A 139 -15.97 -5.16 13.06
CA ILE A 139 -17.05 -5.78 13.81
C ILE A 139 -16.53 -6.75 14.86
N LYS A 140 -17.32 -6.92 15.93
CA LYS A 140 -17.21 -7.96 16.94
C LYS A 140 -18.41 -8.88 16.84
N TYR A 141 -18.22 -10.18 16.84
CA TYR A 141 -19.36 -11.09 16.97
C TYR A 141 -19.89 -11.08 18.39
N GLN A 142 -21.19 -11.27 18.54
CA GLN A 142 -21.86 -11.41 19.84
C GLN A 142 -21.74 -12.84 20.38
#